data_AF-A0A2N9YBK3-F1
#
_entry.id   AF-A0A2N9YBK3-F1
#
_cell.length_a   1.000
_cell.length_b   1.000
_cell.length_c   1.000
_cell.angle_alpha   90.00
_cell.angle_beta   90.00
_cell.angle_gamma   90.00
#
_symmetry.space_group_name_H-M   'P 1'
#
loop_
_entity.id
_entity.type
_entity.pdbx_description
1 polymer ?
#
loop_
_entity_poly.entity_id
_entity_poly.type
_entity_poly.pdbx_seq_one_letter_code
_entity_poly.pdbx_strand_id
1 'polypeptide(L)'
;MAEKFSFKTLAQNVLTLEINTIVKTNMLGCKLPNSRREALWEIAYDYNSTMRDFGYSPVPELSEWSCAGIMAFLELRERAKRAGQLVELELERLKNQPVEQIQPLKENLTILNRIKIQSEQLVSMFISLAHKAEENIDLDKIKEMARTDSDFREKTNIWNNDIERQRMQDDTLADLDLSPSQISFIRKIWEIGTERIVLQTVIQVEGDITTRISEYLIQHPNPTILKLHNESILTSVQFWSNLVKTVGEFAGGLVSKILK
;
A
#
# COMPACT_ATOMS: atom_id res chain seq x y z
N MET A 1 -16.80 10.74 17.14
CA MET A 1 -17.61 11.88 16.66
C MET A 1 -18.03 11.53 15.25
N ALA A 2 -19.26 11.04 15.06
CA ALA A 2 -19.73 10.65 13.73
C ALA A 2 -20.00 11.92 12.92
N GLU A 3 -19.37 12.06 11.75
CA GLU A 3 -19.65 13.17 10.84
C GLU A 3 -21.15 13.17 10.53
N LYS A 4 -21.82 14.29 10.82
CA LYS A 4 -23.19 14.52 10.38
C LYS A 4 -23.21 14.46 8.85
N PHE A 5 -23.79 13.39 8.33
CA PHE A 5 -24.04 13.22 6.90
C PHE A 5 -24.86 14.41 6.40
N SER A 6 -24.19 15.35 5.72
CA SER A 6 -24.81 16.59 5.25
C SER A 6 -25.19 16.41 3.79
N PHE A 7 -26.48 16.54 3.49
CA PHE A 7 -27.01 16.48 2.13
C PHE A 7 -26.34 17.51 1.20
N LYS A 8 -25.89 18.64 1.76
CA LYS A 8 -25.14 19.68 1.05
C LYS A 8 -23.76 19.18 0.58
N THR A 9 -23.06 18.43 1.43
CA THR A 9 -21.75 17.84 1.10
C THR A 9 -21.90 16.69 0.12
N LEU A 10 -22.95 15.87 0.26
CA LEU A 10 -23.30 14.84 -0.72
C LEU A 10 -23.60 15.47 -2.09
N ALA A 11 -24.41 16.53 -2.13
CA ALA A 11 -24.71 17.25 -3.36
C ALA A 11 -23.42 17.81 -3.98
N GLN A 12 -22.58 18.52 -3.22
CA GLN A 12 -21.30 19.05 -3.74
C GLN A 12 -20.38 17.95 -4.30
N ASN A 13 -20.29 16.79 -3.65
CA ASN A 13 -19.48 15.68 -4.13
C ASN A 13 -20.06 15.00 -5.38
N VAL A 14 -21.38 15.04 -5.57
CA VAL A 14 -22.04 14.55 -6.79
C VAL A 14 -21.87 15.52 -7.97
N LEU A 15 -21.65 16.81 -7.69
CA LEU A 15 -21.47 17.86 -8.70
C LEU A 15 -20.04 17.96 -9.25
N THR A 16 -19.13 17.09 -8.82
CA THR A 16 -17.75 17.03 -9.33
C THR A 16 -17.42 15.60 -9.74
N LEU A 17 -16.98 15.40 -10.97
CA LEU A 17 -16.47 14.13 -11.47
C LEU A 17 -14.96 14.23 -11.62
N GLU A 18 -14.22 13.44 -10.85
CA GLU A 18 -12.77 13.36 -10.93
C GLU A 18 -12.35 11.99 -11.50
N ILE A 19 -11.60 12.02 -12.59
CA ILE A 19 -11.03 10.83 -13.22
C ILE A 19 -9.51 10.92 -13.11
N ASN A 20 -8.92 9.97 -12.39
CA ASN A 20 -7.48 9.84 -12.25
C ASN A 20 -6.98 8.65 -13.07
N THR A 21 -5.96 8.87 -13.90
CA THR A 21 -5.14 7.76 -14.42
C THR A 21 -3.89 7.66 -13.60
N ILE A 22 -3.82 6.57 -12.84
CA ILE A 22 -2.72 6.25 -11.96
C ILE A 22 -1.87 5.21 -12.65
N VAL A 23 -0.59 5.52 -12.84
CA VAL A 23 0.42 4.50 -13.14
C VAL A 23 0.98 4.04 -11.82
N LYS A 24 0.86 2.75 -11.56
CA LYS A 24 1.48 2.09 -10.42
C LYS A 24 2.63 1.26 -10.93
N THR A 25 3.85 1.69 -10.64
CA THR A 25 5.05 0.91 -10.94
C THR A 25 5.16 -0.21 -9.91
N ASN A 26 5.63 -1.39 -10.34
CA ASN A 26 5.79 -2.57 -9.47
C ASN A 26 4.48 -3.11 -8.89
N MET A 27 3.40 -3.16 -9.69
CA MET A 27 2.23 -3.97 -9.33
C MET A 27 2.52 -5.45 -9.61
N LEU A 28 2.28 -6.29 -8.61
CA LEU A 28 2.11 -7.70 -8.84
C LEU A 28 0.73 -7.92 -9.47
N GLY A 29 0.68 -8.40 -10.72
CA GLY A 29 -0.57 -8.77 -11.39
C GLY A 29 -1.22 -10.05 -10.85
N CYS A 30 -0.79 -10.54 -9.69
CA CYS A 30 -1.28 -11.75 -9.05
C CYS A 30 -2.28 -11.41 -7.93
N LYS A 31 -3.16 -12.37 -7.64
CA LYS A 31 -4.05 -12.28 -6.48
C LYS A 31 -3.23 -12.54 -5.21
N LEU A 32 -3.56 -11.85 -4.13
CA LEU A 32 -3.05 -12.14 -2.79
C LEU A 32 -3.24 -13.64 -2.48
N PRO A 33 -2.23 -14.35 -1.94
CA PRO A 33 -2.36 -15.72 -1.47
C PRO A 33 -3.51 -15.86 -0.46
N ASN A 34 -4.15 -17.02 -0.46
CA ASN A 34 -5.23 -17.33 0.50
C ASN A 34 -4.67 -17.55 1.91
N SER A 35 -3.42 -18.03 2.02
CA SER A 35 -2.70 -18.20 3.27
C SER A 35 -2.11 -16.86 3.73
N ARG A 36 -2.43 -16.44 4.95
CA ARG A 36 -1.90 -15.18 5.52
C ARG A 36 -0.40 -15.28 5.77
N ARG A 37 0.07 -16.46 6.13
CA ARG A 37 1.50 -16.77 6.28
C ARG A 37 2.26 -16.58 4.97
N GLU A 38 1.74 -17.11 3.86
CA GLU A 38 2.33 -16.95 2.54
C GLU A 38 2.29 -15.49 2.07
N ALA A 39 1.19 -14.79 2.32
CA ALA A 39 1.11 -13.35 2.06
C ALA A 39 2.18 -12.55 2.82
N LEU A 40 2.44 -12.85 4.08
CA LEU A 40 3.52 -12.17 4.80
C LEU A 40 4.90 -12.52 4.23
N TRP A 41 5.09 -13.75 3.76
CA TRP A 41 6.33 -14.19 3.11
C TRP A 41 6.62 -13.40 1.83
N GLU A 42 5.64 -13.28 0.94
CA GLU A 42 5.80 -12.54 -0.31
C GLU A 42 6.05 -11.04 -0.05
N ILE A 43 5.38 -10.44 0.95
CA ILE A 43 5.68 -9.04 1.36
C ILE A 43 7.14 -8.90 1.80
N ALA A 44 7.61 -9.77 2.69
CA ALA A 44 8.99 -9.72 3.18
C ALA A 44 9.99 -9.94 2.04
N TYR A 45 9.69 -10.88 1.14
CA TYR A 45 10.50 -11.17 -0.04
C TYR A 45 10.60 -9.94 -0.96
N ASP A 46 9.48 -9.32 -1.30
CA ASP A 46 9.42 -8.15 -2.17
C ASP A 46 10.14 -6.95 -1.57
N TYR A 47 9.97 -6.71 -0.28
CA TYR A 47 10.66 -5.62 0.41
C TYR A 47 12.17 -5.86 0.38
N ASN A 48 12.61 -7.08 0.68
CA ASN A 48 14.02 -7.45 0.64
C ASN A 48 14.59 -7.35 -0.78
N SER A 49 13.87 -7.81 -1.81
CA SER A 49 14.28 -7.69 -3.22
C SER A 49 14.42 -6.22 -3.62
N THR A 50 13.40 -5.41 -3.34
CA THR A 50 13.40 -3.97 -3.61
C THR A 50 14.60 -3.27 -2.96
N MET A 51 14.90 -3.59 -1.70
CA MET A 51 16.06 -3.03 -1.00
C MET A 51 17.39 -3.45 -1.65
N ARG A 52 17.50 -4.69 -2.12
CA ARG A 52 18.70 -5.18 -2.83
C ARG A 52 18.86 -4.52 -4.19
N ASP A 53 17.76 -4.32 -4.92
CA ASP A 53 17.76 -3.63 -6.22
C ASP A 53 18.21 -2.18 -6.09
N PHE A 54 17.91 -1.53 -4.95
CA PHE A 54 18.44 -0.22 -4.61
C PHE A 54 19.90 -0.24 -4.11
N GLY A 55 20.52 -1.41 -3.99
CA GLY A 55 21.90 -1.58 -3.52
C GLY A 55 22.09 -1.59 -2.01
N TYR A 56 21.02 -1.77 -1.22
CA TYR A 56 21.10 -1.80 0.24
C TYR A 56 21.20 -3.23 0.77
N SER A 57 22.34 -3.54 1.40
CA SER A 57 22.59 -4.85 2.01
C SER A 57 21.84 -5.06 3.33
N PRO A 58 21.61 -6.32 3.74
CA PRO A 58 21.10 -6.68 5.06
C PRO A 58 21.87 -6.04 6.21
N VAL A 59 21.13 -5.71 7.28
CA VAL A 59 21.71 -5.26 8.56
C VAL A 59 22.43 -6.46 9.17
N PRO A 60 23.77 -6.46 9.33
CA PRO A 60 24.52 -7.63 9.75
C PRO A 60 23.99 -8.27 11.03
N GLU A 61 23.62 -7.44 12.00
CA GLU A 61 23.12 -7.86 13.32
C GLU A 61 21.76 -8.57 13.27
N LEU A 62 21.08 -8.54 12.12
CA LEU A 62 19.74 -9.10 11.88
C LEU A 62 19.67 -9.90 10.56
N SER A 63 20.80 -10.18 9.91
CA SER A 63 20.85 -10.72 8.53
C SER A 63 20.45 -12.19 8.39
N GLU A 64 20.24 -12.90 9.50
CA GLU A 64 19.95 -14.33 9.54
C GLU A 64 18.47 -14.69 9.33
N TRP A 65 17.60 -13.67 9.22
CA TRP A 65 16.14 -13.86 9.17
C TRP A 65 15.62 -13.80 7.74
N SER A 66 15.59 -14.96 7.07
CA SER A 66 15.09 -15.14 5.69
C SER A 66 13.60 -15.51 5.60
N CYS A 67 12.93 -15.71 6.74
CA CYS A 67 11.50 -15.99 6.81
C CYS A 67 10.69 -14.67 6.82
N ALA A 68 9.44 -14.72 7.28
CA ALA A 68 8.58 -13.54 7.37
C ALA A 68 7.98 -13.34 8.77
N GLY A 69 8.76 -13.68 9.79
CA GLY A 69 8.42 -13.42 11.18
C GLY A 69 8.78 -12.01 11.62
N ILE A 70 8.54 -11.75 12.91
CA ILE A 70 8.79 -10.44 13.53
C ILE A 70 10.24 -9.94 13.32
N MET A 71 11.22 -10.84 13.40
CA MET A 71 12.63 -10.48 13.24
C MET A 71 12.98 -10.05 11.81
N ALA A 72 12.34 -10.64 10.80
CA ALA A 72 12.52 -10.25 9.40
C ALA A 72 11.98 -8.83 9.15
N PHE A 73 10.79 -8.50 9.66
CA PHE A 73 10.23 -7.15 9.52
C PHE A 73 10.97 -6.12 10.38
N LEU A 74 11.49 -6.52 11.54
CA LEU A 74 12.39 -5.67 12.32
C LEU A 74 13.65 -5.31 11.53
N GLU A 75 14.25 -6.29 10.85
CA GLU A 75 15.40 -6.08 9.98
C GLU A 75 15.06 -5.14 8.81
N LEU A 76 13.97 -5.41 8.09
CA LEU A 76 13.53 -4.60 6.95
C LEU A 76 13.27 -3.15 7.37
N ARG A 77 12.68 -2.94 8.55
CA ARG A 77 12.48 -1.61 9.14
C ARG A 77 13.82 -0.88 9.33
N GLU A 78 14.77 -1.50 10.01
CA GLU A 78 16.06 -0.86 10.30
C GLU A 78 16.88 -0.62 9.03
N ARG A 79 16.85 -1.58 8.09
CA ARG A 79 17.50 -1.43 6.79
C ARG A 79 16.91 -0.26 6.01
N ALA A 80 15.58 -0.19 5.90
CA ALA A 80 14.88 0.88 5.19
C ALA A 80 15.11 2.26 5.83
N LYS A 81 15.18 2.31 7.17
CA LYS A 81 15.54 3.53 7.90
C LYS A 81 16.94 4.02 7.56
N ARG A 82 17.95 3.13 7.63
CA ARG A 82 19.35 3.47 7.29
C ARG A 82 19.48 3.89 5.83
N ALA A 83 18.87 3.14 4.92
CA ALA A 83 18.83 3.46 3.51
C ALA A 83 18.18 4.84 3.24
N GLY A 84 17.03 5.12 3.87
CA GLY A 84 16.34 6.40 3.73
C GLY A 84 17.22 7.59 4.12
N GLN A 85 17.95 7.46 5.23
CA GLN A 85 18.92 8.49 5.68
C GLN A 85 20.03 8.72 4.65
N LEU A 86 20.54 7.66 4.01
CA LEU A 86 21.55 7.80 2.95
C LEU A 86 20.99 8.52 1.72
N VAL A 87 19.76 8.19 1.31
CA VAL A 87 19.10 8.87 0.17
C VAL A 87 18.82 10.33 0.48
N GLU A 88 18.37 10.66 1.69
CA GLU A 88 18.16 12.04 2.13
C GLU A 88 19.46 12.86 2.06
N LEU A 89 20.58 12.31 2.54
CA LEU A 89 21.89 12.96 2.45
C LEU A 89 22.31 13.20 0.99
N GLU A 90 22.03 12.24 0.11
CA GLU A 90 22.36 12.37 -1.31
C GLU A 90 21.46 13.40 -2.02
N LEU A 91 20.16 13.43 -1.70
CA LEU A 91 19.24 14.45 -2.20
C LEU A 91 19.66 15.87 -1.81
N GLU A 92 20.14 16.07 -0.57
CA GLU A 92 20.66 17.36 -0.12
C GLU A 92 21.91 17.80 -0.90
N ARG A 93 22.78 16.85 -1.27
CA ARG A 93 23.95 17.13 -2.13
C ARG A 93 23.54 17.51 -3.55
N LEU A 94 22.47 16.92 -4.06
CA LEU A 94 21.97 17.10 -5.42
C LEU A 94 20.88 18.18 -5.53
N LYS A 95 20.63 18.99 -4.48
CA LYS A 95 19.50 19.93 -4.45
C LYS A 95 19.44 20.96 -5.60
N ASN A 96 20.58 21.22 -6.25
CA ASN A 96 20.69 22.15 -7.38
C ASN A 96 20.70 21.44 -8.75
N GLN A 97 20.57 20.11 -8.79
CA GLN A 97 20.54 19.35 -10.04
C GLN A 97 19.14 19.38 -10.68
N PRO A 98 19.05 19.10 -11.99
CA PRO A 98 17.77 18.97 -12.69
C PRO A 98 16.83 17.95 -12.03
N VAL A 99 15.53 18.20 -12.12
CA VAL A 99 14.48 17.38 -11.48
C VAL A 99 14.60 15.92 -11.93
N GLU A 100 14.94 15.69 -13.19
CA GLU A 100 15.08 14.36 -13.81
C GLU A 100 16.15 13.50 -13.12
N GLN A 101 17.20 14.11 -12.57
CA GLN A 101 18.27 13.40 -11.88
C GLN A 101 17.91 13.06 -10.44
N ILE A 102 17.14 13.93 -9.77
CA ILE A 102 16.73 13.73 -8.37
C ILE A 102 15.44 12.93 -8.23
N GLN A 103 14.62 12.86 -9.27
CA GLN A 103 13.31 12.20 -9.24
C GLN A 103 13.40 10.71 -8.88
N PRO A 104 14.32 9.90 -9.44
CA PRO A 104 14.47 8.50 -9.03
C PRO A 104 14.82 8.34 -7.55
N LEU A 105 15.67 9.23 -7.00
CA LEU A 105 16.02 9.21 -5.58
C LEU A 105 14.83 9.56 -4.68
N LYS A 106 13.99 10.52 -5.09
CA LYS A 106 12.74 10.85 -4.38
C LYS A 106 11.75 9.68 -4.38
N GLU A 107 11.66 8.95 -5.49
CA GLU A 107 10.83 7.75 -5.59
C GLU A 107 11.36 6.63 -4.69
N ASN A 108 12.67 6.38 -4.71
CA ASN A 108 13.31 5.43 -3.79
C ASN A 108 13.05 5.81 -2.32
N LEU A 109 13.23 7.08 -1.95
CA LEU A 109 12.96 7.55 -0.58
C LEU A 109 11.49 7.32 -0.17
N THR A 110 10.55 7.50 -1.10
CA THR A 110 9.13 7.23 -0.85
C THR A 110 8.88 5.76 -0.57
N ILE A 111 9.49 4.87 -1.36
CA ILE A 111 9.41 3.41 -1.19
C ILE A 111 10.06 2.98 0.13
N LEU A 112 11.24 3.50 0.45
CA LEU A 112 11.97 3.21 1.69
C LEU A 112 11.16 3.61 2.93
N ASN A 113 10.57 4.81 2.91
CA ASN A 113 9.71 5.27 4.01
C ASN A 113 8.46 4.39 4.17
N ARG A 114 7.89 3.94 3.05
CA ARG A 114 6.77 3.00 3.05
C ARG A 114 7.16 1.65 3.66
N ILE A 115 8.26 1.02 3.21
CA ILE A 115 8.80 -0.22 3.80
C ILE A 115 8.99 -0.04 5.31
N LYS A 116 9.63 1.05 5.74
CA LYS A 116 9.89 1.34 7.16
C LYS A 116 8.60 1.37 7.98
N ILE A 117 7.61 2.15 7.56
CA ILE A 117 6.35 2.34 8.29
C ILE A 117 5.54 1.04 8.30
N GLN A 118 5.43 0.35 7.17
CA GLN A 118 4.64 -0.87 7.07
C GLN A 118 5.28 -2.02 7.84
N SER A 119 6.62 -2.10 7.84
CA SER A 119 7.34 -3.10 8.64
C SER A 119 7.18 -2.84 10.15
N GLU A 120 7.18 -1.58 10.60
CA GLU A 120 6.84 -1.22 12.00
C GLU A 120 5.44 -1.69 12.40
N GLN A 121 4.46 -1.47 11.52
CA GLN A 121 3.08 -1.89 11.74
C GLN A 121 2.94 -3.43 11.79
N LEU A 122 3.70 -4.15 10.96
CA LEU A 122 3.77 -5.62 11.00
C LEU A 122 4.43 -6.13 12.29
N VAL A 123 5.51 -5.49 12.76
CA VAL A 123 6.12 -5.81 14.06
C VAL A 123 5.09 -5.65 15.18
N SER A 124 4.34 -4.54 15.19
CA SER A 124 3.28 -4.29 16.17
C SER A 124 2.14 -5.32 16.06
N MET A 125 1.81 -5.76 14.84
CA MET A 125 0.85 -6.84 14.59
C MET A 125 1.32 -8.15 15.23
N PHE A 126 2.57 -8.55 15.06
CA PHE A 126 3.13 -9.76 15.67
C PHE A 126 3.15 -9.69 17.21
N ILE A 127 3.49 -8.54 17.81
CA ILE A 127 3.41 -8.35 19.26
C ILE A 127 1.96 -8.55 19.75
N SER A 128 0.98 -8.02 19.02
CA SER A 128 -0.44 -8.23 19.36
C SER A 128 -0.85 -9.71 19.26
N LEU A 129 -0.27 -10.48 18.33
CA LEU A 129 -0.53 -11.92 18.23
C LEU A 129 0.13 -12.69 19.37
N ALA A 130 1.34 -12.32 19.77
CA ALA A 130 2.01 -12.89 20.93
C ALA A 130 1.18 -12.70 22.20
N HIS A 131 0.68 -11.48 22.46
CA HIS A 131 -0.21 -11.22 23.61
C HIS A 131 -1.49 -12.05 23.56
N LYS A 132 -2.08 -12.26 22.38
CA LYS A 132 -3.27 -13.10 22.20
C LYS A 132 -2.98 -14.58 22.46
N ALA A 133 -1.75 -15.02 22.22
CA ALA A 133 -1.24 -16.34 22.57
C ALA A 133 -0.78 -16.44 24.04
N GLU A 134 -1.13 -15.46 24.89
CA GLU A 134 -0.75 -15.38 26.31
C GLU A 134 0.77 -15.23 26.55
N GLU A 135 1.52 -14.88 25.51
CA GLU A 135 2.95 -14.59 25.59
C GLU A 135 3.16 -13.09 25.83
N ASN A 136 3.45 -12.72 27.09
CA ASN A 136 3.82 -11.34 27.43
C ASN A 136 5.28 -11.08 27.05
N ILE A 137 5.50 -10.54 25.86
CA ILE A 137 6.82 -10.33 25.29
C ILE A 137 6.91 -8.93 24.67
N ASP A 138 7.89 -8.16 25.11
CA ASP A 138 8.28 -6.91 24.46
C ASP A 138 9.34 -7.15 23.37
N LEU A 139 9.60 -6.12 22.56
CA LEU A 139 10.52 -6.24 21.44
C LEU A 139 11.97 -6.57 21.87
N ASP A 140 12.42 -6.15 23.05
CA ASP A 140 13.79 -6.40 23.50
C ASP A 140 13.96 -7.83 23.98
N LYS A 141 12.96 -8.37 24.69
CA LYS A 141 12.88 -9.79 25.04
C LYS A 141 12.81 -10.68 23.79
N ILE A 142 12.07 -10.29 22.75
CA ILE A 142 12.06 -11.02 21.47
C ILE A 142 13.46 -11.07 20.86
N LYS A 143 14.18 -9.93 20.80
CA LYS A 143 15.55 -9.91 20.27
C LYS A 143 16.49 -10.77 21.08
N GLU A 144 16.36 -10.76 22.41
CA GLU A 144 17.18 -11.58 23.30
C GLU A 144 16.91 -13.07 23.09
N MET A 145 15.64 -13.48 23.07
CA MET A 145 15.23 -14.87 22.80
C MET A 145 15.72 -15.32 21.43
N ALA A 146 15.53 -14.50 20.40
CA ALA A 146 15.98 -14.79 19.03
C ALA A 146 17.50 -14.98 18.91
N ARG A 147 18.29 -14.40 19.83
CA ARG A 147 19.76 -14.56 19.86
C ARG A 147 20.23 -15.73 20.70
N THR A 148 19.48 -16.10 21.73
CA THR A 148 19.93 -17.03 22.78
C THR A 148 19.26 -18.39 22.71
N ASP A 149 18.04 -18.47 22.15
CA ASP A 149 17.23 -19.69 22.07
C ASP A 149 17.27 -20.23 20.63
N SER A 150 17.94 -21.37 20.44
CA SER A 150 18.00 -22.07 19.15
C SER A 150 16.62 -22.49 18.63
N ASP A 151 15.67 -22.67 19.53
CA ASP A 151 14.33 -23.20 19.21
C ASP A 151 13.29 -22.08 19.08
N PHE A 152 13.73 -20.82 19.09
CA PHE A 152 12.87 -19.64 19.01
C PHE A 152 11.85 -19.73 17.86
N ARG A 153 12.28 -20.19 16.67
CA ARG A 153 11.42 -20.33 15.50
C ARG A 153 10.30 -21.35 15.70
N GLU A 154 10.59 -22.45 16.38
CA GLU A 154 9.61 -23.50 16.63
C GLU A 154 8.61 -23.10 17.71
N LYS A 155 9.10 -22.55 18.83
CA LYS A 155 8.27 -22.13 19.97
C LYS A 155 7.29 -21.01 19.61
N THR A 156 7.68 -20.13 18.69
CA THR A 156 6.88 -18.95 18.34
C THR A 156 5.97 -19.17 17.13
N ASN A 157 5.96 -20.35 16.50
CA ASN A 157 5.25 -20.59 15.23
C ASN A 157 3.73 -20.30 15.26
N ILE A 158 3.10 -20.32 16.44
CA ILE A 158 1.67 -20.06 16.64
C ILE A 158 1.32 -18.63 16.24
N TRP A 159 2.13 -17.66 16.67
CA TRP A 159 1.87 -16.24 16.47
C TRP A 159 2.90 -15.56 15.56
N ASN A 160 4.07 -16.16 15.40
CA ASN A 160 5.15 -15.71 14.54
C ASN A 160 5.10 -16.45 13.20
N ASN A 161 5.58 -15.79 12.15
CA ASN A 161 5.65 -16.37 10.80
C ASN A 161 7.09 -16.67 10.38
N ASP A 162 7.89 -17.08 11.36
CA ASP A 162 9.30 -17.41 11.21
C ASP A 162 9.49 -18.89 10.88
N ILE A 163 8.80 -19.30 9.83
CA ILE A 163 8.81 -20.66 9.31
C ILE A 163 9.24 -20.63 7.85
N GLU A 164 9.79 -21.74 7.38
CA GLU A 164 10.17 -21.87 5.99
C GLU A 164 8.95 -21.87 5.08
N ARG A 165 9.09 -21.27 3.89
CA ARG A 165 8.00 -21.14 2.92
C ARG A 165 7.32 -22.48 2.60
N GLN A 166 8.09 -23.56 2.49
CA GLN A 166 7.57 -24.90 2.22
C GLN A 166 6.56 -25.36 3.28
N ARG A 167 6.78 -25.01 4.56
CA ARG A 167 5.88 -25.34 5.67
C ARG A 167 4.62 -24.48 5.69
N MET A 168 4.61 -23.32 5.04
CA MET A 168 3.41 -22.45 4.97
C MET A 168 2.30 -23.02 4.10
N GLN A 169 2.63 -24.00 3.25
CA GLN A 169 1.72 -24.70 2.34
C GLN A 169 1.24 -26.04 2.93
N ASP A 170 1.66 -26.37 4.15
CA ASP A 170 1.23 -27.57 4.85
C ASP A 170 -0.18 -27.38 5.41
N ASP A 171 -1.14 -28.18 4.95
CA ASP A 171 -2.54 -28.14 5.40
C ASP A 171 -2.71 -28.45 6.89
N THR A 172 -1.71 -29.07 7.53
CA THR A 172 -1.73 -29.35 8.98
C THR A 172 -1.32 -28.14 9.81
N LEU A 173 -0.69 -27.13 9.20
CA LEU A 173 -0.28 -25.92 9.89
C LEU A 173 -1.44 -24.92 9.91
N ALA A 174 -1.88 -24.56 11.12
CA ALA A 174 -2.87 -23.52 11.29
C ALA A 174 -2.35 -22.16 10.76
N ASP A 175 -3.19 -21.49 9.97
CA ASP A 175 -2.92 -20.12 9.52
C ASP A 175 -2.98 -19.13 10.70
N LEU A 176 -2.46 -17.93 10.51
CA LEU A 176 -2.45 -16.89 11.54
C LEU A 176 -3.88 -16.39 11.82
N ASP A 177 -4.24 -16.34 13.10
CA ASP A 177 -5.54 -15.82 13.55
C ASP A 177 -5.55 -14.28 13.59
N LEU A 178 -5.53 -13.71 12.38
CA LEU A 178 -5.54 -12.26 12.13
C LEU A 178 -6.96 -11.69 12.16
N SER A 179 -7.10 -10.50 12.76
CA SER A 179 -8.34 -9.74 12.76
C SER A 179 -8.67 -9.19 11.36
N PRO A 180 -9.94 -8.81 11.08
CA PRO A 180 -10.31 -8.22 9.79
C PRO A 180 -9.52 -6.95 9.44
N SER A 181 -9.16 -6.13 10.44
CA SER A 181 -8.35 -4.92 10.22
C SER A 181 -6.91 -5.28 9.82
N GLN A 182 -6.33 -6.31 10.41
CA GLN A 182 -5.00 -6.82 10.04
C GLN A 182 -5.00 -7.43 8.63
N ILE A 183 -6.04 -8.17 8.25
CA ILE A 183 -6.18 -8.71 6.88
C ILE A 183 -6.31 -7.58 5.86
N SER A 184 -7.12 -6.56 6.15
CA SER A 184 -7.25 -5.37 5.30
C SER A 184 -5.92 -4.63 5.17
N PHE A 185 -5.17 -4.53 6.26
CA PHE A 185 -3.83 -3.96 6.26
C PHE A 185 -2.87 -4.75 5.36
N ILE A 186 -2.79 -6.08 5.49
CA ILE A 186 -1.96 -6.94 4.63
C ILE A 186 -2.31 -6.73 3.15
N ARG A 187 -3.61 -6.73 2.81
CA ARG A 187 -4.07 -6.46 1.43
C ARG A 187 -3.59 -5.10 0.91
N LYS A 188 -3.56 -4.08 1.76
CA LYS A 188 -3.14 -2.74 1.38
C LYS A 188 -1.63 -2.65 1.14
N ILE A 189 -0.84 -3.34 1.94
CA ILE A 189 0.64 -3.26 1.87
C ILE A 189 1.25 -4.26 0.90
N TRP A 190 0.48 -5.27 0.47
CA TRP A 190 0.86 -6.24 -0.57
C TRP A 190 1.48 -5.57 -1.80
N GLU A 191 0.94 -4.43 -2.20
CA GLU A 191 1.45 -3.67 -3.32
C GLU A 191 2.37 -2.55 -2.82
N ILE A 192 3.68 -2.80 -2.83
CA ILE A 192 4.69 -1.82 -2.42
C ILE A 192 4.80 -0.62 -3.38
N GLY A 193 4.38 -0.77 -4.63
CA GLY A 193 4.56 0.16 -5.74
C GLY A 193 4.13 1.60 -5.49
N THR A 194 4.89 2.58 -5.99
CA THR A 194 4.50 3.99 -5.99
C THR A 194 3.36 4.23 -6.96
N GLU A 195 2.36 5.00 -6.50
CA GLU A 195 1.27 5.46 -7.34
C GLU A 195 1.62 6.86 -7.83
N ARG A 196 1.64 7.03 -9.15
CA ARG A 196 1.84 8.33 -9.78
C ARG A 196 0.58 8.66 -10.59
N ILE A 197 -0.09 9.75 -10.23
CA ILE A 197 -1.13 10.32 -11.08
C ILE A 197 -0.42 10.91 -12.30
N VAL A 198 -0.62 10.29 -13.47
CA VAL A 198 0.00 10.74 -14.72
C VAL A 198 -0.93 11.65 -15.51
N LEU A 199 -2.24 11.46 -15.34
CA LEU A 199 -3.31 12.29 -15.88
C LEU A 199 -4.43 12.40 -14.86
N GLN A 200 -5.03 13.57 -14.76
CA GLN A 200 -6.24 13.81 -13.97
C GLN A 200 -7.15 14.76 -14.74
N THR A 201 -8.42 14.40 -14.87
CA THR A 201 -9.46 15.28 -15.39
C THR A 201 -10.51 15.49 -14.32
N VAL A 202 -10.78 16.77 -14.01
CA VAL A 202 -11.86 17.20 -13.11
C VAL A 202 -12.90 17.90 -13.96
N ILE A 203 -14.14 17.41 -13.91
CA ILE A 203 -15.31 18.01 -14.55
C ILE A 203 -16.23 18.52 -13.45
N GLN A 204 -16.51 19.82 -13.47
CA GLN A 204 -17.47 20.45 -12.57
C GLN A 204 -18.80 20.65 -13.27
N VAL A 205 -19.91 20.64 -12.52
CA VAL A 205 -21.26 20.84 -13.09
C VAL A 205 -21.44 22.20 -13.78
N GLU A 206 -20.64 23.20 -13.43
CA GLU A 206 -20.62 24.50 -14.10
C GLU A 206 -20.08 24.44 -15.54
N GLY A 207 -19.53 23.29 -15.95
CA GLY A 207 -18.99 23.05 -17.28
C GLY A 207 -17.47 23.20 -17.36
N ASP A 208 -16.82 23.61 -16.27
CA ASP A 208 -15.37 23.74 -16.20
C ASP A 208 -14.70 22.36 -16.22
N ILE A 209 -13.79 22.18 -17.17
CA ILE A 209 -12.98 20.96 -17.33
C ILE A 209 -11.53 21.33 -17.14
N THR A 210 -10.90 20.80 -16.08
CA THR A 210 -9.47 20.95 -15.86
C THR A 210 -8.78 19.61 -16.07
N THR A 211 -7.78 19.57 -16.96
CA THR A 211 -6.91 18.40 -17.12
C THR A 211 -5.49 18.72 -16.66
N ARG A 212 -4.97 17.92 -15.73
CA ARG A 212 -3.59 17.97 -15.26
C ARG A 212 -2.82 16.80 -15.88
N ILE A 213 -1.66 17.10 -16.45
CA ILE A 213 -0.78 16.11 -17.07
C ILE A 213 0.54 16.15 -16.32
N SER A 214 1.04 14.99 -15.91
CA SER A 214 2.37 14.92 -15.31
C SER A 214 3.44 15.36 -16.30
N GLU A 215 4.44 16.13 -15.84
CA GLU A 215 5.56 16.58 -16.66
C GLU A 215 6.28 15.41 -17.36
N TYR A 216 6.38 14.28 -16.68
CA TYR A 216 6.92 13.05 -17.25
C TYR A 216 6.18 12.61 -18.53
N LEU A 217 4.85 12.63 -18.54
CA LEU A 217 4.06 12.22 -19.72
C LEU A 217 4.09 13.26 -20.83
N ILE A 218 4.34 14.54 -20.50
CA ILE A 218 4.60 15.60 -21.49
C ILE A 218 5.93 15.32 -22.20
N GLN A 219 6.97 15.00 -21.44
CA GLN A 219 8.30 14.69 -21.97
C GLN A 219 8.34 13.31 -22.67
N HIS A 220 7.55 12.34 -22.21
CA HIS A 220 7.51 10.96 -22.71
C HIS A 220 6.07 10.53 -23.04
N PRO A 221 5.51 11.00 -24.16
CA PRO A 221 4.13 10.70 -24.52
C PRO A 221 3.89 9.19 -24.69
N ASN A 222 2.87 8.67 -24.02
CA ASN A 222 2.42 7.29 -24.20
C ASN A 222 0.98 7.28 -24.75
N PRO A 223 0.79 6.95 -26.04
CA PRO A 223 -0.53 7.00 -26.66
C PRO A 223 -1.53 6.02 -26.04
N THR A 224 -1.06 4.90 -25.49
CA THR A 224 -1.91 3.92 -24.81
C THR A 224 -2.49 4.48 -23.51
N ILE A 225 -1.67 5.17 -22.71
CA ILE A 225 -2.12 5.82 -21.46
C ILE A 225 -3.14 6.92 -21.76
N LEU A 226 -2.87 7.76 -22.77
CA LEU A 226 -3.79 8.82 -23.20
C LEU A 226 -5.12 8.25 -23.71
N LYS A 227 -5.07 7.19 -24.51
CA LYS A 227 -6.27 6.50 -25.01
C LYS A 227 -7.09 5.94 -23.84
N LEU A 228 -6.45 5.23 -22.91
CA LEU A 228 -7.12 4.65 -21.74
C LEU A 228 -7.74 5.72 -20.84
N HIS A 229 -7.07 6.86 -20.67
CA HIS A 229 -7.62 7.99 -19.93
C HIS A 229 -8.86 8.57 -20.62
N ASN A 230 -8.80 8.78 -21.93
CA ASN A 230 -9.94 9.26 -22.71
C ASN A 230 -11.13 8.28 -22.66
N GLU A 231 -10.88 6.98 -22.80
CA GLU A 231 -11.91 5.94 -22.66
C GLU A 231 -12.53 5.94 -21.25
N SER A 232 -11.71 6.12 -20.22
CA SER A 232 -12.16 6.27 -18.83
C SER A 232 -13.04 7.51 -18.65
N ILE A 233 -12.65 8.67 -19.19
CA ILE A 233 -13.46 9.89 -19.14
C ILE A 233 -14.83 9.66 -19.78
N LEU A 234 -14.86 9.13 -21.01
CA LEU A 234 -16.11 8.88 -21.73
C LEU A 234 -17.03 7.93 -20.96
N THR A 235 -16.44 6.85 -20.43
CA THR A 235 -17.16 5.85 -19.62
C THR A 235 -17.72 6.47 -18.34
N SER A 236 -16.91 7.24 -17.60
CA SER A 236 -17.32 7.91 -16.37
C SER A 236 -18.41 8.97 -16.61
N VAL A 237 -18.31 9.76 -17.68
CA VAL A 237 -19.34 10.74 -18.05
C VAL A 237 -20.66 10.04 -18.40
N GLN A 238 -20.61 8.92 -19.13
CA GLN A 238 -21.80 8.13 -19.43
C GLN A 238 -22.46 7.57 -18.17
N PHE A 239 -21.67 6.99 -17.25
CA PHE A 239 -22.18 6.49 -15.97
C PHE A 239 -22.80 7.61 -15.13
N TRP A 240 -22.12 8.76 -15.06
CA TRP A 240 -22.61 9.92 -14.32
C TRP A 240 -23.91 10.48 -14.92
N SER A 241 -23.99 10.61 -16.24
CA SER A 241 -25.22 11.01 -16.95
C SER A 241 -26.39 10.07 -16.67
N ASN A 242 -26.13 8.75 -16.70
CA ASN A 242 -27.14 7.75 -16.37
C ASN A 242 -27.60 7.87 -14.90
N LEU A 243 -26.68 8.07 -13.95
CA LEU A 243 -27.01 8.26 -12.54
C LEU A 243 -27.89 9.50 -12.33
N VAL A 244 -27.52 10.64 -12.92
CA VAL A 244 -28.30 11.89 -12.85
C VAL A 244 -29.69 11.68 -13.44
N LYS A 245 -29.80 11.00 -14.57
CA LYS A 245 -31.09 10.67 -15.20
C LYS A 245 -31.96 9.82 -14.28
N THR A 246 -31.41 8.75 -13.70
CA THR A 246 -32.13 7.89 -12.76
C THR A 246 -32.61 8.67 -11.54
N VAL A 247 -31.76 9.52 -10.94
CA VAL A 247 -32.17 10.38 -9.81
C VAL A 247 -33.28 11.35 -10.21
N GLY A 248 -33.19 11.96 -11.39
CA GLY A 248 -34.22 12.85 -11.93
C GLY A 248 -35.57 12.15 -12.12
N GLU A 249 -35.57 10.92 -12.63
CA GLU A 249 -36.76 10.09 -12.79
C GLU A 249 -37.40 9.75 -11.44
N PHE A 250 -36.60 9.38 -10.43
CA PHE A 250 -37.10 9.12 -9.07
C PHE A 250 -37.70 10.37 -8.42
N ALA A 251 -37.02 11.52 -8.53
CA ALA A 251 -37.50 12.79 -7.98
C ALA A 251 -38.80 13.23 -8.66
N GLY A 252 -38.88 13.13 -10.00
CA GLY A 252 -40.10 13.42 -10.76
C GLY A 252 -41.27 12.48 -10.41
N GLY A 253 -40.98 11.20 -10.16
CA GLY A 253 -41.97 10.22 -9.70
C GLY A 253 -42.51 10.49 -8.29
N LEU A 254 -41.69 11.01 -7.38
CA LEU A 254 -42.12 11.40 -6.03
C LEU A 254 -42.93 12.70 -6.03
N VAL A 255 -42.47 13.72 -6.77
CA VAL A 255 -43.17 15.01 -6.88
C VAL A 255 -44.55 14.83 -7.54
N SER A 256 -44.65 14.01 -8.59
CA SER A 256 -45.93 13.73 -9.25
C SER A 256 -46.92 12.92 -8.39
N LYS A 257 -46.44 12.15 -7.40
CA LYS A 257 -47.29 11.45 -6.42
C LYS A 257 -47.74 12.33 -5.26
N ILE A 258 -46.96 13.33 -4.87
CA ILE A 258 -47.30 14.26 -3.78
C ILE A 258 -48.23 15.39 -4.27
N LEU A 259 -48.17 15.73 -5.56
CA LEU A 259 -49.04 16.74 -6.18
C LEU A 259 -50.37 16.17 -6.72
N LYS A 260 -50.66 14.89 -6.48
CA LYS A 260 -51.99 14.27 -6.69
C LYS A 260 -52.66 14.03 -5.35
#